data_AF-A0A2S6GCX7-F1
#
_entry.id   AF-A0A2S6GCX7-F1
#
_cell.length_a   1.000
_cell.length_b   1.000
_cell.length_c   1.000
_cell.angle_alpha   90.00
_cell.angle_beta   90.00
_cell.angle_gamma   90.00
#
_symmetry.space_group_name_H-M   'P 1'
#
loop_
_entity.id
_entity.type
_entity.pdbx_description
1 polymer ?
#
loop_
_entity_poly.entity_id
_entity_poly.type
_entity_poly.pdbx_seq_one_letter_code
_entity_poly.pdbx_strand_id
1 'polypeptide(L)'
;MGLIRALVALHPKAWRDRYGEEFAALLEDTGLTPRAVVDVVAHAGGLRVRAHLTGVLVIAAFLVSGACRKVGLASGLTHNVLWAPTDLPKALLLLGTVGPWLALIVRQRVRKARATR
;
A
#
# COMPACT_ATOMS: atom_id res chain seq x y z
N MET A 1 15.01 16.24 -24.46
CA MET A 1 13.74 16.68 -23.82
C MET A 1 12.67 15.58 -23.64
N GLY A 2 12.56 14.54 -24.50
CA GLY A 2 11.45 13.56 -24.40
C GLY A 2 11.45 12.66 -23.16
N LEU A 3 12.59 12.09 -22.78
CA LEU A 3 12.68 11.15 -21.65
C LEU A 3 12.46 11.82 -20.29
N ILE A 4 13.02 13.01 -20.07
CA ILE A 4 12.84 13.78 -18.82
C ILE A 4 11.35 14.11 -18.62
N ARG A 5 10.66 14.58 -19.66
CA ARG A 5 9.21 14.82 -19.59
C ARG A 5 8.42 13.54 -19.28
N ALA A 6 8.81 12.41 -19.87
CA ALA A 6 8.18 11.11 -19.57
C ALA A 6 8.38 10.70 -18.10
N LEU A 7 9.58 10.89 -17.54
CA LEU A 7 9.89 10.60 -16.15
C LEU A 7 9.13 11.51 -15.17
N VAL A 8 9.07 12.81 -15.46
CA VAL A 8 8.25 13.75 -14.69
C VAL A 8 6.78 13.34 -14.77
N ALA A 9 6.27 12.95 -15.95
CA ALA A 9 4.88 12.53 -16.15
C ALA A 9 4.47 11.28 -15.34
N LEU A 10 5.42 10.43 -14.91
CA LEU A 10 5.13 9.31 -14.01
C LEU A 10 4.60 9.78 -12.65
N HIS A 11 4.91 11.00 -12.23
CA HIS A 11 4.53 11.53 -10.93
C HIS A 11 3.05 11.97 -10.89
N PRO A 12 2.39 11.90 -9.72
CA PRO A 12 1.01 12.35 -9.56
C PRO A 12 0.84 13.83 -9.95
N LYS A 13 -0.33 14.19 -10.50
CA LYS A 13 -0.59 15.57 -10.98
C LYS A 13 -0.29 16.64 -9.93
N ALA A 14 -0.82 16.49 -8.71
CA ALA A 14 -0.57 17.45 -7.63
C ALA A 14 0.91 17.60 -7.24
N TRP A 15 1.73 16.56 -7.45
CA TRP A 15 3.17 16.64 -7.24
C TRP A 15 3.85 17.37 -8.41
N ARG A 16 3.45 17.06 -9.65
CA ARG A 16 3.98 17.71 -10.87
C ARG A 16 3.69 19.20 -10.89
N ASP A 17 2.48 19.59 -10.49
CA ASP A 17 2.07 21.00 -10.46
C ASP A 17 2.89 21.81 -9.43
N ARG A 18 3.51 21.14 -8.44
CA ARG A 18 4.25 21.80 -7.36
C ARG A 18 5.77 21.75 -7.52
N TYR A 19 6.31 20.67 -8.09
CA TYR A 19 7.75 20.41 -8.16
C TYR A 19 8.23 19.98 -9.56
N GLY A 20 7.33 19.88 -10.55
CA GLY A 20 7.62 19.25 -11.83
C GLY A 20 8.64 20.02 -12.68
N GLU A 21 8.57 21.36 -12.67
CA GLU A 21 9.53 22.19 -13.43
C GLU A 21 10.92 22.18 -12.79
N GLU A 22 11.00 22.40 -11.47
CA GLU A 22 12.27 22.35 -10.73
C GLU A 22 12.94 20.99 -10.87
N PHE A 23 12.18 19.90 -10.80
CA PHE A 23 12.71 18.55 -10.94
C PHE A 23 13.17 18.24 -12.37
N ALA A 24 12.49 18.79 -13.39
CA ALA A 24 12.94 18.67 -14.78
C ALA A 24 14.27 19.38 -14.98
N ALA A 25 14.42 20.60 -14.45
CA ALA A 25 15.68 21.36 -14.50
C ALA A 25 16.81 20.61 -13.77
N LEU A 26 16.55 20.06 -12.58
CA LEU A 26 17.50 19.22 -11.85
C LEU A 26 17.95 17.98 -12.66
N LEU A 27 17.03 17.32 -13.36
CA LEU A 27 17.36 16.18 -14.21
C LEU A 27 18.17 16.57 -15.46
N GLU A 28 17.97 17.78 -15.97
CA GLU A 28 18.76 18.34 -17.08
C GLU A 28 20.19 18.67 -16.62
N ASP A 29 20.36 19.30 -15.45
CA ASP A 29 21.66 19.67 -14.90
C ASP A 29 22.49 18.46 -14.41
N THR A 30 21.85 17.48 -13.76
CA THR A 30 22.56 16.33 -13.17
C THR A 30 22.91 15.27 -14.21
N GLY A 31 22.24 15.28 -15.37
CA GLY A 31 22.38 14.27 -16.42
C GLY A 31 21.65 12.96 -16.11
N LEU A 32 21.05 12.36 -17.15
CA LEU A 32 20.31 11.10 -17.03
C LEU A 32 21.25 9.90 -17.05
N THR A 33 21.52 9.34 -15.87
CA THR A 33 22.14 8.01 -15.75
C THR A 33 21.07 6.92 -15.63
N PRO A 34 21.34 5.66 -16.06
CA PRO A 34 20.38 4.57 -15.90
C PRO A 34 19.95 4.34 -14.44
N ARG A 35 20.87 4.56 -13.49
CA ARG A 35 20.57 4.50 -12.05
C ARG A 35 19.59 5.59 -11.63
N ALA A 36 19.82 6.83 -12.07
CA ALA A 36 18.90 7.93 -11.81
C ALA A 36 17.50 7.66 -12.39
N VAL A 37 17.40 7.05 -13.57
CA VAL A 37 16.12 6.63 -14.15
C VAL A 37 15.38 5.65 -13.23
N VAL A 38 16.07 4.61 -12.73
CA VAL A 38 15.47 3.63 -11.81
C VAL A 38 15.03 4.31 -10.50
N ASP A 39 15.86 5.17 -9.93
CA ASP A 39 15.54 5.89 -8.69
C ASP A 39 14.30 6.79 -8.86
N VAL A 40 14.20 7.50 -9.98
CA VAL A 40 13.05 8.35 -10.32
C VAL A 40 11.78 7.52 -10.46
N VAL A 41 11.85 6.37 -11.16
CA VAL A 41 10.71 5.46 -11.32
C VAL A 41 10.28 4.87 -9.98
N ALA A 42 11.23 4.45 -9.14
CA ALA A 42 10.96 3.92 -7.80
C ALA A 42 10.30 5.00 -6.91
N HIS A 43 10.79 6.24 -6.99
CA HIS A 43 10.20 7.37 -6.28
C HIS A 43 8.77 7.65 -6.73
N ALA A 44 8.53 7.73 -8.03
CA ALA A 44 7.19 7.92 -8.60
C ALA A 44 6.23 6.79 -8.19
N GLY A 45 6.71 5.54 -8.22
CA GLY A 45 5.98 4.36 -7.74
C GLY A 45 5.62 4.49 -6.27
N GLY A 46 6.56 4.87 -5.41
CA GLY A 46 6.35 5.10 -3.99
C GLY A 46 5.30 6.19 -3.71
N LEU A 47 5.32 7.30 -4.47
CA LEU A 47 4.32 8.36 -4.37
C LEU A 47 2.92 7.88 -4.78
N ARG A 48 2.81 7.09 -5.85
CA ARG A 48 1.53 6.49 -6.26
C ARG A 48 1.00 5.49 -5.23
N VAL A 49 1.86 4.64 -4.69
CA VAL A 49 1.50 3.71 -3.60
C VAL A 49 1.03 4.48 -2.39
N ARG A 50 1.70 5.59 -2.00
CA ARG A 50 1.27 6.43 -0.89
C ARG A 50 -0.08 7.11 -1.16
N ALA A 51 -0.30 7.62 -2.38
CA ALA A 51 -1.57 8.22 -2.78
C ALA A 51 -2.73 7.22 -2.73
N HIS A 52 -2.47 5.95 -3.07
CA HIS A 52 -3.47 4.87 -3.07
C HIS A 52 -3.28 3.88 -1.92
N LEU A 53 -2.60 4.27 -0.84
CA LEU A 53 -2.16 3.33 0.21
C LEU A 53 -3.35 2.64 0.88
N THR A 54 -4.48 3.33 0.99
CA THR A 54 -5.73 2.72 1.46
C THR A 54 -6.18 1.59 0.54
N GLY A 55 -6.21 1.81 -0.79
CA GLY A 55 -6.59 0.78 -1.76
C GLY A 55 -5.62 -0.41 -1.75
N VAL A 56 -4.31 -0.14 -1.69
CA VAL A 56 -3.27 -1.18 -1.57
C VAL A 56 -3.48 -2.04 -0.31
N LEU A 57 -3.76 -1.40 0.83
CA LEU A 57 -4.01 -2.15 2.07
C LEU A 57 -5.32 -2.92 2.05
N VAL A 58 -6.36 -2.44 1.36
CA VAL A 58 -7.60 -3.20 1.15
C VAL A 58 -7.34 -4.46 0.33
N ILE A 59 -6.57 -4.34 -0.76
CA ILE A 59 -6.16 -5.51 -1.58
C ILE A 59 -5.33 -6.48 -0.72
N ALA A 60 -4.36 -5.98 0.04
CA ALA A 60 -3.56 -6.81 0.94
C ALA A 60 -4.42 -7.52 1.99
N ALA A 61 -5.41 -6.82 2.57
CA ALA A 61 -6.35 -7.41 3.52
C ALA A 61 -7.15 -8.56 2.87
N PHE A 62 -7.67 -8.37 1.65
CA PHE A 62 -8.33 -9.44 0.92
C PHE A 62 -7.43 -10.65 0.68
N LEU A 63 -6.18 -10.44 0.27
CA LEU A 63 -5.23 -11.51 0.00
C LEU A 63 -4.89 -12.30 1.28
N VAL A 64 -4.59 -11.61 2.37
CA VAL A 64 -4.28 -12.24 3.67
C VAL A 64 -5.48 -13.01 4.20
N SER A 65 -6.67 -12.39 4.21
CA SER A 65 -7.90 -13.06 4.66
C SER A 65 -8.22 -14.29 3.80
N GLY A 66 -8.05 -14.20 2.48
CA GLY A 66 -8.26 -15.30 1.54
C GLY A 66 -7.27 -16.45 1.75
N ALA A 67 -5.99 -16.14 1.97
CA ALA A 67 -4.96 -17.12 2.26
C ALA A 67 -5.22 -17.85 3.59
N CYS A 68 -5.52 -17.11 4.66
CA CYS A 68 -5.87 -17.70 5.96
C CYS A 68 -7.12 -18.58 5.87
N ARG A 69 -8.13 -18.19 5.08
CA ARG A 69 -9.31 -19.03 4.83
C ARG A 69 -8.96 -20.32 4.10
N LYS A 70 -8.14 -20.25 3.04
CA LYS A 70 -7.68 -21.44 2.30
C LYS A 70 -6.91 -22.40 3.20
N VAL A 71 -6.00 -21.89 4.03
CA VAL A 71 -5.26 -22.69 5.01
C VAL A 71 -6.21 -23.34 6.01
N GLY A 72 -7.17 -22.58 6.55
CA GLY A 72 -8.13 -23.12 7.52
C GLY A 72 -8.98 -24.26 6.95
N LEU A 73 -9.42 -24.13 5.69
CA LEU A 73 -10.15 -25.18 4.98
C LEU A 73 -9.29 -26.42 4.76
N ALA A 74 -8.03 -26.25 4.32
CA ALA A 74 -7.12 -27.36 4.08
C ALA A 74 -6.76 -28.12 5.36
N SER A 75 -6.67 -27.42 6.49
CA SER A 75 -6.30 -28.01 7.79
C SER A 75 -7.49 -28.56 8.59
N GLY A 76 -8.73 -28.47 8.09
CA GLY A 76 -9.93 -28.88 8.82
C GLY A 76 -10.22 -28.04 10.09
N LEU A 77 -9.53 -26.91 10.25
CA LEU A 77 -9.59 -26.05 11.44
C LEU A 77 -10.81 -25.12 11.45
N THR A 78 -11.70 -25.21 10.46
CA THR A 78 -12.87 -24.33 10.30
C THR A 78 -14.03 -24.64 11.24
N HIS A 79 -14.03 -25.81 11.90
CA HIS A 79 -15.03 -26.15 12.90
C HIS A 79 -14.90 -25.21 14.12
N ASN A 80 -16.02 -24.61 14.56
CA ASN A 80 -16.11 -23.74 15.74
C ASN A 80 -15.22 -22.48 15.75
N VAL A 81 -14.70 -22.00 14.61
CA VAL A 81 -13.83 -20.79 14.58
C VAL A 81 -14.56 -19.50 15.02
N LEU A 82 -15.89 -19.44 14.86
CA LEU A 82 -16.70 -18.29 15.25
C LEU A 82 -17.05 -18.25 16.75
N TRP A 83 -16.84 -19.35 17.49
CA TRP A 83 -17.15 -19.45 18.92
C TRP A 83 -15.83 -19.63 19.70
N ALA A 84 -15.47 -18.63 20.50
CA ALA A 84 -14.31 -18.55 21.41
C ALA A 84 -13.22 -19.62 21.17
N PRO A 85 -12.22 -19.38 20.29
CA PRO A 85 -11.19 -20.37 19.99
C PRO A 85 -10.38 -20.68 21.24
N THR A 86 -10.55 -21.89 21.78
CA THR A 86 -9.74 -22.42 22.89
C THR A 86 -8.32 -22.80 22.44
N ASP A 87 -8.13 -23.01 21.13
CA ASP A 87 -6.88 -23.47 20.53
C ASP A 87 -6.12 -22.33 19.85
N LEU A 88 -4.80 -22.22 20.13
CA LEU A 88 -3.90 -21.22 19.54
C LEU A 88 -3.96 -21.16 18.00
N PRO A 89 -4.01 -22.27 17.25
CA PRO A 89 -4.09 -22.23 15.78
C PRO A 89 -5.39 -21.57 15.27
N LYS A 90 -6.51 -21.80 15.95
CA LYS A 90 -7.81 -21.20 15.58
C LYS A 90 -7.83 -19.70 15.87
N ALA A 91 -7.21 -19.28 16.97
CA ALA A 91 -7.06 -17.87 17.31
C ALA A 91 -6.21 -17.11 16.28
N LEU A 92 -5.08 -17.70 15.84
CA LEU A 92 -4.25 -17.12 14.78
C LEU A 92 -5.00 -17.05 13.43
N LEU A 93 -5.81 -18.05 13.11
CA LEU A 93 -6.59 -18.08 11.87
C LEU A 93 -7.69 -17.01 11.87
N LEU A 94 -8.37 -16.81 13.00
CA LEU A 94 -9.34 -15.73 13.19
C LEU A 94 -8.65 -14.36 13.11
N LEU A 95 -7.50 -14.20 13.75
CA LEU A 95 -6.71 -12.97 13.70
C LEU A 95 -6.25 -12.66 12.27
N GLY A 96 -5.77 -13.65 11.53
CA GLY A 96 -5.34 -13.49 10.14
C GLY A 96 -6.50 -13.14 9.19
N THR A 97 -7.70 -13.65 9.47
CA THR A 97 -8.89 -13.36 8.65
C THR A 97 -9.51 -11.99 8.94
N VAL A 98 -9.63 -11.59 10.21
CA VAL A 98 -10.35 -10.36 10.61
C VAL A 98 -9.40 -9.20 10.97
N GLY A 99 -8.19 -9.50 11.45
CA GLY A 99 -7.19 -8.52 11.88
C GLY A 99 -6.82 -7.46 10.83
N PRO A 100 -6.60 -7.81 9.54
CA PRO A 100 -6.32 -6.82 8.51
C PRO A 100 -7.43 -5.77 8.36
N TRP A 101 -8.69 -6.16 8.52
CA TRP A 101 -9.85 -5.27 8.46
C TRP A 101 -9.95 -4.35 9.67
N LEU A 102 -9.71 -4.90 10.87
CA LEU A 102 -9.66 -4.10 12.10
C LEU A 102 -8.56 -3.03 12.03
N ALA A 103 -7.37 -3.40 11.57
CA ALA A 103 -6.27 -2.46 11.38
C ALA A 103 -6.63 -1.32 10.40
N LEU A 104 -7.33 -1.64 9.31
CA LEU A 104 -7.84 -0.65 8.36
C LEU A 104 -8.85 0.32 9.00
N ILE A 105 -9.82 -0.20 9.76
CA ILE A 105 -10.83 0.61 10.45
C ILE A 105 -10.17 1.56 11.45
N VAL A 106 -9.29 1.05 12.30
CA VAL A 106 -8.57 1.85 13.31
C VAL A 106 -7.76 2.95 12.63
N ARG A 107 -7.01 2.61 11.56
CA ARG A 107 -6.23 3.58 10.79
C ARG A 107 -7.11 4.69 10.21
N GLN A 108 -8.26 4.36 9.63
CA GLN A 108 -9.17 5.37 9.08
C GLN A 108 -9.72 6.29 10.17
N ARG A 109 -10.08 5.74 11.33
CA ARG A 109 -10.54 6.55 12.48
C ARG A 109 -9.45 7.50 12.98
N VAL A 110 -8.21 7.02 13.14
CA VAL A 110 -7.06 7.85 13.55
C VAL A 110 -6.81 8.96 12.53
N ARG A 111 -6.84 8.65 11.23
CA ARG A 111 -6.67 9.64 10.16
C ARG A 111 -7.75 10.72 10.21
N LYS A 112 -9.01 10.33 10.39
CA LYS A 112 -10.15 11.27 10.50
C LYS A 112 -10.00 12.17 11.72
N ALA A 113 -9.66 11.61 12.89
CA ALA A 113 -9.47 12.35 14.13
C ALA A 113 -8.34 13.40 14.04
N ARG A 114 -7.28 13.13 13.26
CA ARG A 114 -6.19 14.08 13.01
C ARG A 114 -6.57 15.21 12.05
N ALA A 115 -7.53 15.00 11.16
CA ALA A 115 -7.98 16.02 10.21
C ALA A 115 -8.98 17.02 10.82
N THR A 116 -9.57 16.68 11.98
CA THR A 116 -10.54 17.53 12.71
C THR A 116 -9.92 18.30 13.87
N ARG A 117 -8.62 18.15 14.13
CA ARG A 117 -7.85 18.94 15.11
C ARG A 117 -7.03 19.98 14.37
#